data_AF-A0A091NFI0-F1
#
_entry.id   AF-A0A091NFI0-F1
#
_cell.length_a   1.000
_cell.length_b   1.000
_cell.length_c   1.000
_cell.angle_alpha   90.00
_cell.angle_beta   90.00
_cell.angle_gamma   90.00
#
_symmetry.space_group_name_H-M   'P 1'
#
loop_
_entity.id
_entity.type
_entity.pdbx_description
1 polymer ?
#
loop_
_entity_poly.entity_id
_entity_poly.type
_entity_poly.pdbx_seq_one_letter_code
_entity_poly.pdbx_strand_id
1 'polypeptide(L)'
;VDAGHRAVIFDRFRGVQDVVVGEGTHFLIPWVQKPIIFDCRSRPRNVPVITGSKDLQNVNITLRILFRPVTAQLPRIFTSIGEDYDERVLPSITTEILKSVVARFDAGELITQRELVSRQVSEDLTERAATFGLILDDVSLTHLTFGKEFTEAVEMKQVAQQEAERARFIVEKAEQQKKAAVISAEGDSKAAELIANSLATAGDGLIELRKLEAAEDIAYQLSRSRNITYLPAGQSVL
;
A
#
# COMPACT_ATOMS: atom_id res chain seq x y z
N VAL A 1 43.40 -4.00 -21.07
CA VAL A 1 42.28 -3.69 -20.15
C VAL A 1 41.01 -3.68 -20.99
N ASP A 2 40.04 -4.52 -20.64
CA ASP A 2 38.79 -4.65 -21.39
C ASP A 2 37.84 -3.48 -21.18
N ALA A 3 36.85 -3.35 -22.05
CA ALA A 3 35.88 -2.25 -21.99
C ALA A 3 35.11 -2.27 -20.66
N GLY A 4 34.95 -1.10 -20.03
CA GLY A 4 34.32 -0.96 -18.72
C GLY A 4 35.14 -1.45 -17.52
N HIS A 5 36.36 -1.94 -17.74
CA HIS A 5 37.33 -2.22 -16.69
C HIS A 5 38.38 -1.13 -16.60
N ARG A 6 38.98 -0.97 -15.43
CA ARG A 6 40.13 -0.10 -15.21
C ARG A 6 41.20 -0.83 -14.41
N ALA A 7 42.45 -0.54 -14.70
CA ALA A 7 43.56 -1.17 -14.01
C ALA A 7 44.27 -0.18 -13.07
N VAL A 8 44.54 -0.64 -11.86
CA VAL A 8 45.48 -0.01 -10.93
C VAL A 8 46.80 -0.76 -11.06
N ILE A 9 47.90 -0.04 -11.31
CA ILE A 9 49.22 -0.66 -11.43
C ILE A 9 49.87 -0.72 -10.06
N PHE A 10 50.24 -1.92 -9.63
CA PHE A 10 51.12 -2.14 -8.49
C PHE A 10 52.56 -2.30 -8.99
N ASP A 11 53.44 -1.42 -8.54
CA ASP A 11 54.88 -1.47 -8.80
C ASP A 11 55.60 -2.03 -7.56
N ARG A 12 56.47 -3.03 -7.74
CA ARG A 12 57.19 -3.68 -6.63
C ARG A 12 58.10 -2.73 -5.86
N PHE A 13 58.55 -1.62 -6.47
CA PHE A 13 59.46 -0.66 -5.82
C PHE A 13 58.75 0.60 -5.30
N ARG A 14 57.67 1.03 -5.95
CA ARG A 14 56.95 2.27 -5.64
C ARG A 14 55.58 2.04 -4.98
N GLY A 15 55.13 0.79 -4.90
CA GLY A 15 53.81 0.43 -4.40
C GLY A 15 52.70 0.70 -5.42
N VAL A 16 51.50 1.00 -4.92
CA VAL A 16 50.32 1.28 -5.75
C VAL A 16 50.46 2.65 -6.41
N GLN A 17 50.35 2.71 -7.73
CA GLN A 17 50.38 3.98 -8.46
C GLN A 17 49.01 4.69 -8.39
N ASP A 18 49.03 6.02 -8.24
CA ASP A 18 47.82 6.85 -8.23
C ASP A 18 47.15 6.98 -9.61
N VAL A 19 47.87 6.66 -10.68
CA VAL A 19 47.36 6.76 -12.05
C VAL A 19 46.54 5.51 -12.38
N VAL A 20 45.27 5.74 -12.67
CA VAL A 20 44.34 4.69 -13.10
C VAL A 20 44.41 4.54 -14.62
N VAL A 21 44.71 3.33 -15.05
CA VAL A 21 44.85 2.99 -16.47
C VAL A 21 43.48 2.61 -17.03
N GLY A 22 43.09 3.28 -18.11
CA GLY A 22 41.83 3.07 -18.81
C GLY A 22 41.83 1.83 -19.71
N GLU A 23 40.80 1.76 -20.54
CA GLU A 23 40.56 0.73 -21.55
C GLU A 23 41.70 0.70 -22.59
N GLY A 24 42.05 -0.49 -23.09
CA GLY A 24 43.05 -0.65 -24.16
C GLY A 24 44.34 -1.36 -23.76
N THR A 25 45.28 -1.44 -24.71
CA THR A 25 46.56 -2.14 -24.57
C THR A 25 47.60 -1.19 -24.00
N HIS A 26 48.16 -1.55 -22.85
CA HIS A 26 49.15 -0.75 -22.14
C HIS A 26 50.43 -1.58 -21.94
N PHE A 27 51.59 -0.92 -22.02
CA PHE A 27 52.87 -1.57 -21.82
C PHE A 27 53.14 -1.76 -20.34
N LEU A 28 53.44 -3.00 -19.93
CA LEU A 28 53.72 -3.38 -18.55
C LEU A 28 55.12 -4.00 -18.48
N ILE A 29 55.92 -3.59 -17.51
CA ILE A 29 57.25 -4.18 -17.28
C ILE A 29 57.09 -5.53 -16.56
N PRO A 30 57.42 -6.66 -17.19
CA PRO A 30 57.32 -7.97 -16.56
C PRO A 30 58.15 -8.01 -15.26
N TRP A 31 57.68 -8.74 -14.24
CA TRP A 31 58.31 -8.91 -12.91
C TRP A 31 58.28 -7.71 -11.95
N VAL A 32 58.17 -6.48 -12.47
CA VAL A 32 58.18 -5.25 -11.65
C VAL A 32 56.77 -4.72 -11.43
N GLN A 33 55.93 -4.74 -12.47
CA GLN A 33 54.58 -4.19 -12.42
C GLN A 33 53.55 -5.31 -12.48
N LYS A 34 52.49 -5.21 -11.67
CA LYS A 34 51.34 -6.11 -11.69
C LYS A 34 50.05 -5.29 -11.84
N PRO A 35 49.23 -5.55 -12.89
CA PRO A 35 47.95 -4.87 -13.04
C PRO A 35 46.89 -5.54 -12.15
N ILE A 36 46.14 -4.74 -11.41
CA ILE A 36 44.94 -5.15 -10.68
C ILE A 36 43.75 -4.55 -11.40
N ILE A 37 42.86 -5.41 -11.89
CA ILE A 37 41.76 -5.02 -12.77
C ILE A 37 40.48 -4.91 -11.96
N PHE A 38 39.85 -3.74 -12.00
CA PHE A 38 38.56 -3.46 -11.40
C PHE A 38 37.50 -3.33 -12.47
N ASP A 39 36.33 -3.92 -12.22
CA ASP A 39 35.13 -3.62 -13.02
C ASP A 39 34.50 -2.32 -12.49
N CYS A 40 34.32 -1.36 -13.39
CA CYS A 40 33.74 -0.05 -13.08
C CYS A 40 32.27 0.06 -13.50
N ARG A 41 31.65 -1.05 -13.94
CA ARG A 41 30.24 -1.10 -14.32
C ARG A 41 29.34 -1.13 -13.09
N SER A 42 28.14 -0.59 -13.24
CA SER A 42 27.09 -0.66 -12.22
C SER A 42 26.64 -2.10 -12.02
N ARG A 43 26.70 -2.58 -10.77
CA ARG A 43 26.33 -3.95 -10.40
C ARG A 43 25.27 -3.92 -9.30
N PRO A 44 24.22 -4.76 -9.39
CA PRO A 44 23.22 -4.84 -8.33
C PRO A 44 23.72 -5.70 -7.17
N ARG A 45 23.45 -5.27 -5.94
CA ARG A 45 23.66 -6.05 -4.71
C ARG A 45 22.42 -5.99 -3.85
N ASN A 46 21.96 -7.15 -3.40
CA ASN A 46 20.92 -7.24 -2.39
C ASN A 46 21.55 -7.49 -1.02
N VAL A 47 21.17 -6.68 -0.04
CA VAL A 47 21.65 -6.77 1.35
C VAL A 47 20.42 -6.93 2.26
N PRO A 48 20.19 -8.12 2.83
CA PRO A 48 19.16 -8.31 3.85
C PRO A 48 19.67 -7.79 5.20
N VAL A 49 18.83 -7.04 5.91
CA VAL A 49 19.13 -6.47 7.22
C VAL A 49 17.93 -6.67 8.14
N ILE A 50 18.21 -7.15 9.35
CA ILE A 50 17.22 -7.24 10.42
C ILE A 50 17.46 -6.08 11.38
N THR A 51 16.43 -5.26 11.61
CA THR A 51 16.50 -4.07 12.47
C THR A 51 15.24 -3.94 13.32
N GLY A 52 15.36 -3.23 14.44
CA GLY A 52 14.21 -2.80 15.24
C GLY A 52 13.66 -1.47 14.72
N SER A 53 12.34 -1.33 14.70
CA SER A 53 11.65 -0.03 14.56
C SER A 53 11.63 0.74 15.89
N LYS A 54 11.13 1.96 15.86
CA LYS A 54 10.97 2.81 17.05
C LYS A 54 10.08 2.22 18.13
N ASP A 55 9.06 1.44 17.73
CA ASP A 55 8.16 0.68 18.61
C ASP A 55 8.67 -0.73 18.95
N LEU A 56 9.99 -0.95 18.80
CA LEU A 56 10.69 -2.19 19.16
C LEU A 56 10.20 -3.44 18.41
N GLN A 57 9.65 -3.27 17.21
CA GLN A 57 9.26 -4.39 16.35
C GLN A 57 10.44 -4.82 15.48
N ASN A 58 10.63 -6.14 15.38
CA ASN A 58 11.61 -6.69 14.44
C ASN A 58 11.10 -6.57 13.01
N VAL A 59 11.86 -5.86 12.18
CA VAL A 59 11.61 -5.69 10.75
C VAL A 59 12.78 -6.29 9.97
N ASN A 60 12.46 -7.16 9.02
CA ASN A 60 13.41 -7.68 8.06
C ASN A 60 13.24 -6.93 6.74
N ILE A 61 14.31 -6.24 6.35
CA ILE A 61 14.33 -5.36 5.19
C ILE A 61 15.42 -5.82 4.24
N THR A 62 15.09 -5.95 2.95
CA THR A 62 16.08 -6.19 1.91
C THR A 62 16.26 -4.94 1.07
N LEU A 63 17.48 -4.41 1.08
CA LEU A 63 17.86 -3.27 0.24
C LEU A 63 18.53 -3.78 -1.03
N ARG A 64 18.07 -3.29 -2.18
CA ARG A 64 18.74 -3.46 -3.46
C ARG A 64 19.51 -2.18 -3.75
N ILE A 65 20.80 -2.34 -4.02
CA ILE A 65 21.74 -1.25 -4.26
C ILE A 65 22.37 -1.48 -5.62
N LEU A 66 22.30 -0.49 -6.51
CA LEU A 66 23.06 -0.45 -7.74
C LEU A 66 24.26 0.47 -7.51
N PHE A 67 25.47 -0.07 -7.57
CA PHE A 67 26.69 0.67 -7.23
C PHE A 67 27.80 0.46 -8.25
N ARG A 68 28.72 1.42 -8.29
CA ARG A 68 29.98 1.36 -9.05
C ARG A 68 31.08 2.16 -8.33
N PRO A 69 32.35 1.77 -8.48
CA PRO A 69 33.45 2.52 -7.87
C PRO A 69 33.76 3.81 -8.63
N VAL A 70 34.24 4.83 -7.92
CA VAL A 70 34.76 6.06 -8.53
C VAL A 70 36.10 5.74 -9.21
N THR A 71 36.12 5.85 -10.54
CA THR A 71 37.30 5.51 -11.35
C THR A 71 38.58 6.24 -10.93
N ALA A 72 38.49 7.49 -10.48
CA ALA A 72 39.64 8.29 -10.03
C ALA A 72 40.18 7.89 -8.65
N GLN A 73 39.40 7.16 -7.84
CA GLN A 73 39.76 6.79 -6.46
C GLN A 73 40.08 5.30 -6.30
N LEU A 74 40.10 4.52 -7.40
CA LEU A 74 40.45 3.10 -7.38
C LEU A 74 41.75 2.76 -6.63
N PRO A 75 42.85 3.54 -6.75
CA PRO A 75 44.07 3.27 -5.98
C PRO A 75 43.85 3.39 -4.47
N ARG A 76 43.04 4.38 -4.04
CA ARG A 76 42.67 4.56 -2.63
C ARG A 76 41.77 3.44 -2.13
N ILE A 77 40.80 3.02 -2.94
CA ILE A 77 39.90 1.90 -2.59
C ILE A 77 40.72 0.62 -2.40
N PHE A 78 41.62 0.31 -3.34
CA PHE A 78 42.49 -0.86 -3.26
C PHE A 78 43.42 -0.84 -2.04
N THR A 79 44.03 0.31 -1.73
CA THR A 79 44.95 0.44 -0.59
C THR A 79 44.25 0.41 0.76
N SER A 80 43.04 0.97 0.86
CA SER A 80 42.32 1.08 2.15
C SER A 80 41.46 -0.13 2.48
N ILE A 81 40.80 -0.74 1.49
CA ILE A 81 39.79 -1.77 1.70
C ILE A 81 40.22 -3.12 1.11
N GLY A 82 40.84 -3.07 -0.08
CA GLY A 82 41.26 -4.24 -0.86
C GLY A 82 40.43 -4.45 -2.12
N GLU A 83 40.60 -5.61 -2.77
CA GLU A 83 39.82 -5.99 -3.96
C GLU A 83 38.34 -6.28 -3.61
N ASP A 84 38.08 -6.82 -2.41
CA ASP A 84 36.74 -7.20 -1.90
C ASP A 84 35.98 -6.02 -1.27
N TYR A 85 36.05 -4.84 -1.89
CA TYR A 85 35.49 -3.62 -1.32
C TYR A 85 33.96 -3.66 -1.23
N ASP A 86 33.30 -4.35 -2.16
CA ASP A 86 31.86 -4.52 -2.23
C ASP A 86 31.34 -5.47 -1.14
N GLU A 87 32.07 -6.53 -0.82
CA GLU A 87 31.68 -7.47 0.24
C GLU A 87 31.90 -6.91 1.65
N ARG A 88 32.93 -6.08 1.84
CA ARG A 88 33.26 -5.52 3.16
C ARG A 88 32.47 -4.26 3.49
N VAL A 89 32.41 -3.30 2.57
CA VAL A 89 31.90 -1.95 2.88
C VAL A 89 30.39 -1.91 2.79
N LEU A 90 29.81 -2.41 1.69
CA LEU A 90 28.37 -2.23 1.42
C LEU A 90 27.49 -2.83 2.52
N PRO A 91 27.69 -4.07 3.00
CA PRO A 91 26.84 -4.62 4.06
C PRO A 91 26.99 -3.85 5.38
N SER A 92 28.20 -3.35 5.68
CA SER A 92 28.49 -2.61 6.90
C SER A 92 27.77 -1.26 6.93
N ILE A 93 27.98 -0.42 5.90
CA ILE A 93 27.34 0.89 5.81
C ILE A 93 25.82 0.77 5.68
N THR A 94 25.34 -0.23 4.92
CA THR A 94 23.90 -0.44 4.74
C THR A 94 23.25 -0.80 6.06
N THR A 95 23.84 -1.72 6.82
CA THR A 95 23.30 -2.11 8.13
C THR A 95 23.30 -0.95 9.12
N GLU A 96 24.36 -0.13 9.13
CA GLU A 96 24.45 1.06 9.98
C GLU A 96 23.33 2.06 9.67
N ILE A 97 23.18 2.46 8.39
CA ILE A 97 22.19 3.45 7.95
C ILE A 97 20.76 2.91 8.09
N LEU A 98 20.50 1.64 7.73
CA LEU A 98 19.15 1.08 7.90
C LEU A 98 18.74 1.09 9.37
N LYS A 99 19.64 0.71 10.30
CA LYS A 99 19.35 0.73 11.73
C LYS A 99 19.09 2.14 12.25
N SER A 100 19.85 3.14 11.78
CA SER A 100 19.70 4.52 12.24
C SER A 100 18.41 5.18 11.74
N VAL A 101 18.02 4.91 10.48
CA VAL A 101 16.79 5.47 9.89
C VAL A 101 15.57 4.75 10.42
N VAL A 102 15.55 3.41 10.41
CA VAL A 102 14.38 2.62 10.81
C VAL A 102 14.04 2.79 12.29
N ALA A 103 15.04 3.01 13.15
CA ALA A 103 14.82 3.30 14.57
C ALA A 103 14.06 4.63 14.84
N ARG A 104 13.92 5.51 13.84
CA ARG A 104 13.19 6.78 13.95
C ARG A 104 11.70 6.65 13.59
N PHE A 105 11.32 5.60 12.87
CA PHE A 105 9.97 5.37 12.37
C PHE A 105 9.29 4.21 13.09
N ASP A 106 7.98 4.32 13.26
CA ASP A 106 7.16 3.23 13.78
C ASP A 106 6.90 2.17 12.69
N ALA A 107 6.65 0.92 13.08
CA ALA A 107 6.42 -0.16 12.11
C ALA A 107 5.29 0.14 11.11
N GLY A 108 4.22 0.81 11.52
CA GLY A 108 3.13 1.23 10.63
C GLY A 108 3.52 2.35 9.65
N GLU A 109 4.44 3.23 10.03
CA GLU A 109 4.96 4.30 9.17
C GLU A 109 5.86 3.75 8.07
N LEU A 110 6.61 2.67 8.34
CA LEU A 110 7.43 1.99 7.33
C LEU A 110 6.59 1.39 6.19
N ILE A 111 5.31 1.08 6.45
CA ILE A 111 4.36 0.61 5.42
C ILE A 111 3.77 1.80 4.67
N THR A 112 3.26 2.79 5.41
CA THR A 112 2.49 3.90 4.84
C THR A 112 3.36 4.97 4.17
N GLN A 113 4.53 5.25 4.72
CA GLN A 113 5.48 6.29 4.28
C GLN A 113 6.78 5.68 3.72
N ARG A 114 6.68 4.50 3.10
CA ARG A 114 7.82 3.75 2.54
C ARG A 114 8.70 4.60 1.61
N GLU A 115 8.09 5.46 0.80
CA GLU A 115 8.80 6.34 -0.14
C GLU A 115 9.70 7.35 0.57
N LEU A 116 9.19 7.96 1.65
CA LEU A 116 9.95 8.90 2.46
C LEU A 116 11.15 8.22 3.12
N VAL A 117 10.94 7.03 3.68
CA VAL A 117 12.01 6.22 4.27
C VAL A 117 13.04 5.80 3.22
N SER A 118 12.59 5.39 2.01
CA SER A 118 13.49 5.02 0.91
C SER A 118 14.39 6.18 0.49
N ARG A 119 13.83 7.38 0.36
CA ARG A 119 14.58 8.59 0.01
C ARG A 119 15.61 8.92 1.08
N GLN A 120 15.22 8.90 2.35
CA GLN A 120 16.12 9.21 3.47
C GLN A 120 17.27 8.20 3.57
N VAL A 121 16.98 6.90 3.41
CA VAL A 121 18.03 5.85 3.36
C VAL A 121 18.95 6.10 2.17
N SER A 122 18.42 6.44 1.00
CA SER A 122 19.23 6.70 -0.21
C SER A 122 20.18 7.88 -0.02
N GLU A 123 19.70 8.99 0.55
CA GLU A 123 20.50 10.19 0.82
C GLU A 123 21.64 9.87 1.81
N ASP A 124 21.32 9.31 2.97
CA ASP A 124 22.29 8.98 4.02
C ASP A 124 23.32 7.94 3.55
N LEU A 125 22.87 6.93 2.79
CA LEU A 125 23.74 5.87 2.26
C LEU A 125 24.66 6.41 1.16
N THR A 126 24.18 7.33 0.32
CA THR A 126 24.98 7.96 -0.74
C THR A 126 26.08 8.83 -0.16
N GLU A 127 25.78 9.65 0.85
CA GLU A 127 26.77 10.46 1.56
C GLU A 127 27.86 9.58 2.20
N ARG A 128 27.45 8.49 2.87
CA ARG A 128 28.37 7.54 3.49
C ARG A 128 29.22 6.80 2.47
N ALA A 129 28.62 6.32 1.38
CA ALA A 129 29.30 5.59 0.30
C ALA A 129 30.34 6.46 -0.43
N ALA A 130 30.06 7.76 -0.60
CA ALA A 130 30.97 8.70 -1.23
C ALA A 130 32.30 8.82 -0.47
N THR A 131 32.29 8.68 0.86
CA THR A 131 33.50 8.70 1.69
C THR A 131 34.44 7.51 1.38
N PHE A 132 33.87 6.38 0.94
CA PHE A 132 34.61 5.18 0.53
C PHE A 132 34.90 5.14 -0.98
N GLY A 133 34.58 6.20 -1.73
CA GLY A 133 34.79 6.25 -3.18
C GLY A 133 33.82 5.37 -3.98
N LEU A 134 32.63 5.10 -3.44
CA LEU A 134 31.57 4.37 -4.13
C LEU A 134 30.47 5.33 -4.59
N ILE A 135 29.96 5.12 -5.80
CA ILE A 135 28.80 5.81 -6.34
C ILE A 135 27.63 4.83 -6.30
N LEU A 136 26.52 5.29 -5.72
CA LEU A 136 25.25 4.58 -5.76
C LEU A 136 24.40 5.19 -6.87
N ASP A 137 24.10 4.41 -7.91
CA ASP A 137 23.26 4.86 -9.02
C ASP A 137 21.76 4.69 -8.68
N ASP A 138 21.41 3.68 -7.87
CA ASP A 138 20.05 3.46 -7.38
C ASP A 138 20.06 2.73 -6.03
N VAL A 139 19.12 3.08 -5.16
CA VAL A 139 18.92 2.45 -3.85
C VAL A 139 17.43 2.25 -3.64
N SER A 140 17.00 1.00 -3.59
CA SER A 140 15.58 0.64 -3.45
C SER A 140 15.36 -0.36 -2.34
N LEU A 141 14.39 -0.05 -1.46
CA LEU A 141 13.80 -1.03 -0.56
C LEU A 141 13.00 -2.02 -1.42
N THR A 142 13.23 -3.32 -1.27
CA THR A 142 12.50 -4.36 -2.04
C THR A 142 11.52 -5.10 -1.15
N HIS A 143 12.03 -5.93 -0.26
CA HIS A 143 11.23 -6.70 0.69
C HIS A 143 11.23 -6.04 2.07
N LEU A 144 10.05 -5.91 2.66
CA LEU A 144 9.86 -5.47 4.02
C LEU A 144 8.87 -6.41 4.69
N THR A 145 9.33 -7.17 5.69
CA THR A 145 8.52 -8.11 6.43
C THR A 145 8.63 -7.84 7.92
N PHE A 146 7.49 -7.93 8.60
CA PHE A 146 7.40 -7.82 10.05
C PHE A 146 7.32 -9.21 10.69
N GLY A 147 7.55 -9.28 12.00
CA GLY A 147 7.24 -10.48 12.77
C GLY A 147 5.79 -10.93 12.54
N LYS A 148 5.57 -12.25 12.48
CA LYS A 148 4.26 -12.85 12.22
C LYS A 148 3.17 -12.33 13.18
N GLU A 149 3.51 -12.21 14.46
CA GLU A 149 2.63 -11.71 15.52
C GLU A 149 2.14 -10.27 15.26
N PHE A 150 3.01 -9.40 14.73
CA PHE A 150 2.65 -8.02 14.40
C PHE A 150 1.69 -7.97 13.20
N THR A 151 1.99 -8.73 12.15
CA THR A 151 1.12 -8.82 10.97
C THR A 151 -0.27 -9.32 11.34
N GLU A 152 -0.36 -10.38 12.15
CA GLU A 152 -1.63 -10.91 12.66
C GLU A 152 -2.37 -9.87 13.53
N ALA A 153 -1.66 -9.15 14.40
CA ALA A 153 -2.27 -8.11 15.23
C ALA A 153 -2.80 -6.93 14.41
N VAL A 154 -2.10 -6.53 13.34
CA VAL A 154 -2.55 -5.47 12.43
C VAL A 154 -3.78 -5.91 11.64
N GLU A 155 -3.78 -7.13 11.11
CA GLU A 155 -4.94 -7.70 10.42
C GLU A 155 -6.16 -7.79 11.34
N MET A 156 -5.98 -8.29 12.58
CA MET A 156 -7.07 -8.33 13.58
C MET A 156 -7.61 -6.94 13.91
N LYS A 157 -6.73 -5.94 14.07
CA LYS A 157 -7.15 -4.55 14.29
C LYS A 157 -7.94 -4.00 13.10
N GLN A 158 -7.52 -4.29 11.87
CA GLN A 158 -8.24 -3.87 10.67
C GLN A 158 -9.63 -4.51 10.58
N VAL A 159 -9.73 -5.81 10.86
CA VAL A 159 -11.02 -6.52 10.90
C VAL A 159 -11.93 -5.93 11.98
N ALA A 160 -11.43 -5.75 13.20
CA ALA A 160 -12.20 -5.17 14.30
C ALA A 160 -12.67 -3.73 13.99
N GLN A 161 -11.83 -2.94 13.32
CA GLN A 161 -12.19 -1.58 12.91
C GLN A 161 -13.25 -1.56 11.81
N GLN A 162 -13.14 -2.45 10.81
CA GLN A 162 -14.17 -2.62 9.78
C GLN A 162 -15.50 -3.11 10.37
N GLU A 163 -15.45 -4.04 11.32
CA GLU A 163 -16.64 -4.52 12.04
C GLU A 163 -17.30 -3.41 12.85
N ALA A 164 -16.50 -2.58 13.53
CA ALA A 164 -17.01 -1.43 14.27
C ALA A 164 -17.65 -0.38 13.34
N GLU A 165 -17.04 -0.08 12.19
CA GLU A 165 -17.61 0.81 11.18
C GLU A 165 -18.92 0.25 10.61
N ARG A 166 -18.95 -1.05 10.31
CA ARG A 166 -20.16 -1.74 9.84
C ARG A 166 -21.26 -1.70 10.90
N ALA A 167 -20.94 -1.94 12.16
CA ALA A 167 -21.89 -1.87 13.27
C ALA A 167 -22.46 -0.45 13.42
N ARG A 168 -21.61 0.59 13.34
CA ARG A 168 -22.05 1.99 13.33
C ARG A 168 -23.01 2.27 12.17
N PHE A 169 -22.69 1.80 10.97
CA PHE A 169 -23.55 1.97 9.79
C PHE A 169 -24.91 1.26 9.96
N ILE A 170 -24.94 0.08 10.58
CA ILE A 170 -26.20 -0.64 10.87
C ILE A 170 -27.05 0.15 11.87
N VAL A 171 -26.45 0.68 12.93
CA VAL A 171 -27.14 1.51 13.92
C VAL A 171 -27.68 2.78 13.28
N GLU A 172 -26.87 3.48 12.49
CA GLU A 172 -27.29 4.69 11.77
C GLU A 172 -28.44 4.39 10.80
N LYS A 173 -28.35 3.29 10.04
CA LYS A 173 -29.44 2.85 9.16
C LYS A 173 -30.73 2.56 9.94
N ALA A 174 -30.63 1.91 11.10
CA ALA A 174 -31.78 1.62 11.95
C ALA A 174 -32.40 2.91 12.52
N GLU A 175 -31.60 3.90 12.91
CA GLU A 175 -32.08 5.21 13.34
C GLU A 175 -32.79 5.97 12.22
N GLN A 176 -32.22 5.96 11.00
CA GLN A 176 -32.85 6.58 9.84
C GLN A 176 -34.18 5.90 9.47
N GLN A 177 -34.23 4.57 9.52
CA GLN A 177 -35.48 3.81 9.30
C GLN A 177 -36.54 4.14 10.36
N LYS A 178 -36.14 4.24 11.64
CA LYS A 178 -37.05 4.65 12.72
C LYS A 178 -37.60 6.06 12.49
N LYS A 179 -36.73 7.02 12.13
CA LYS A 179 -37.15 8.40 11.81
C LYS A 179 -38.11 8.42 10.62
N ALA A 180 -37.81 7.67 9.56
CA ALA A 180 -38.69 7.56 8.39
C ALA A 180 -40.07 6.96 8.75
N ALA A 181 -40.12 5.93 9.60
CA ALA A 181 -41.36 5.32 10.06
C ALA A 181 -42.22 6.29 10.90
N VAL A 182 -41.59 7.06 11.81
CA VAL A 182 -42.29 8.09 12.60
C VAL A 182 -42.86 9.19 11.70
N ILE A 183 -42.04 9.70 10.77
CA ILE A 183 -42.47 10.74 9.82
C ILE A 183 -43.62 10.23 8.94
N SER A 184 -43.55 8.97 8.48
CA SER A 184 -44.64 8.35 7.72
C SER A 184 -45.92 8.24 8.54
N ALA A 185 -45.84 7.75 9.78
CA ALA A 185 -47.00 7.62 10.65
C ALA A 185 -47.63 8.98 11.02
N GLU A 186 -46.81 10.00 11.26
CA GLU A 186 -47.30 11.39 11.44
C GLU A 186 -47.95 11.93 10.17
N GLY A 187 -47.38 11.63 9.00
CA GLY A 187 -47.94 11.96 7.70
C GLY A 187 -49.31 11.30 7.49
N ASP A 188 -49.44 10.02 7.78
CA ASP A 188 -50.67 9.25 7.68
C ASP A 188 -51.72 9.76 8.67
N SER A 189 -51.33 10.08 9.91
CA SER A 189 -52.24 10.66 10.92
C SER A 189 -52.78 12.02 10.47
N LYS A 190 -51.90 12.92 10.01
CA LYS A 190 -52.31 14.24 9.49
C LYS A 190 -53.17 14.10 8.24
N ALA A 191 -52.85 13.16 7.35
CA ALA A 191 -53.66 12.88 6.17
C ALA A 191 -55.06 12.37 6.56
N ALA A 192 -55.14 11.44 7.53
CA ALA A 192 -56.40 10.92 8.04
C ALA A 192 -57.25 12.01 8.70
N GLU A 193 -56.65 12.89 9.51
CA GLU A 193 -57.33 14.05 10.10
C GLU A 193 -57.88 15.01 9.02
N LEU A 194 -57.08 15.32 8.00
CA LEU A 194 -57.50 16.17 6.89
C LEU A 194 -58.65 15.53 6.10
N ILE A 195 -58.56 14.23 5.82
CA ILE A 195 -59.64 13.47 5.15
C ILE A 195 -60.90 13.49 6.02
N ALA A 196 -60.80 13.20 7.32
CA ALA A 196 -61.94 13.19 8.24
C ALA A 196 -62.63 14.57 8.31
N ASN A 197 -61.85 15.65 8.40
CA ASN A 197 -62.37 17.02 8.37
C ASN A 197 -63.04 17.35 7.03
N SER A 198 -62.44 16.90 5.92
CA SER A 198 -63.02 17.07 4.57
C SER A 198 -64.34 16.32 4.42
N LEU A 199 -64.40 15.08 4.93
CA LEU A 199 -65.59 14.22 4.90
C LEU A 199 -66.72 14.79 5.76
N ALA A 200 -66.40 15.31 6.95
CA ALA A 200 -67.36 15.99 7.82
C ALA A 200 -67.98 17.23 7.16
N THR A 201 -67.22 17.91 6.29
CA THR A 201 -67.68 19.09 5.56
C THR A 201 -68.50 18.71 4.30
N ALA A 202 -68.12 17.64 3.60
CA ALA A 202 -68.74 17.21 2.34
C ALA A 202 -69.96 16.27 2.52
N GLY A 203 -70.15 15.67 3.70
CA GLY A 203 -71.29 14.81 4.02
C GLY A 203 -71.21 13.38 3.45
N ASP A 204 -72.25 12.57 3.70
CA ASP A 204 -72.29 11.12 3.42
C ASP A 204 -72.22 10.77 1.91
N GLY A 205 -72.48 11.74 1.03
CA GLY A 205 -72.44 11.56 -0.42
C GLY A 205 -71.06 11.21 -0.98
N LEU A 206 -69.97 11.62 -0.34
CA LEU A 206 -68.61 11.28 -0.78
C LEU A 206 -68.28 9.80 -0.50
N ILE A 207 -68.82 9.23 0.58
CA ILE A 207 -68.63 7.82 0.96
C ILE A 207 -69.37 6.92 -0.01
N GLU A 208 -70.62 7.28 -0.36
CA GLU A 208 -71.43 6.59 -1.38
C GLU A 208 -70.71 6.56 -2.73
N LEU A 209 -70.17 7.70 -3.19
CA LEU A 209 -69.43 7.78 -4.44
C LEU A 209 -68.18 6.87 -4.43
N ARG A 210 -67.40 6.89 -3.35
CA ARG A 210 -66.22 6.02 -3.18
C ARG A 210 -66.58 4.53 -3.14
N LYS A 211 -67.73 4.16 -2.56
CA LYS A 211 -68.23 2.78 -2.59
C LYS A 211 -68.57 2.33 -4.01
N LEU A 212 -69.19 3.22 -4.80
CA LEU A 212 -69.51 2.93 -6.20
C LEU A 212 -68.24 2.77 -7.04
N GLU A 213 -67.25 3.67 -6.89
CA GLU A 213 -65.96 3.55 -7.59
C GLU A 213 -65.21 2.26 -7.21
N ALA A 214 -65.17 1.92 -5.92
CA ALA A 214 -64.54 0.67 -5.47
C ALA A 214 -65.27 -0.57 -6.02
N ALA A 215 -66.59 -0.54 -6.10
CA ALA A 215 -67.38 -1.61 -6.68
C ALA A 215 -67.12 -1.74 -8.20
N GLU A 216 -66.98 -0.62 -8.92
CA GLU A 216 -66.62 -0.59 -10.33
C GLU A 216 -65.22 -1.19 -10.56
N ASP A 217 -64.22 -0.79 -9.77
CA ASP A 217 -62.86 -1.30 -9.86
C ASP A 217 -62.78 -2.80 -9.56
N ILE A 218 -63.48 -3.27 -8.52
CA ILE A 218 -63.57 -4.69 -8.18
C ILE A 218 -64.23 -5.47 -9.32
N ALA A 219 -65.36 -4.98 -9.87
CA ALA A 219 -66.04 -5.60 -11.00
C ALA A 219 -65.15 -5.65 -12.24
N TYR A 220 -64.37 -4.60 -12.49
CA TYR A 220 -63.42 -4.52 -13.60
C TYR A 220 -62.27 -5.52 -13.45
N GLN A 221 -61.62 -5.58 -12.29
CA GLN A 221 -60.55 -6.55 -12.01
C GLN A 221 -61.06 -7.99 -12.07
N LEU A 222 -62.26 -8.24 -11.53
CA LEU A 222 -62.93 -9.53 -11.61
C LEU A 222 -63.17 -9.90 -13.08
N SER A 223 -63.82 -9.06 -13.88
CA SER A 223 -64.13 -9.35 -15.30
C SER A 223 -62.92 -9.78 -16.14
N ARG A 224 -61.71 -9.34 -15.76
CA ARG A 224 -60.43 -9.69 -16.42
C ARG A 224 -59.75 -10.94 -15.86
N SER A 225 -60.15 -11.43 -14.69
CA SER A 225 -59.59 -12.63 -14.07
C SER A 225 -60.16 -13.92 -14.72
N ARG A 226 -59.31 -14.91 -14.98
CA ARG A 226 -59.66 -16.13 -15.74
C ARG A 226 -60.51 -17.15 -14.97
N ASN A 227 -60.70 -16.98 -13.66
CA ASN A 227 -61.35 -17.94 -12.75
C ASN A 227 -62.67 -17.39 -12.17
N ILE A 228 -63.55 -16.84 -13.00
CA ILE A 228 -64.87 -16.39 -12.54
C ILE A 228 -65.97 -17.33 -12.99
N THR A 229 -66.68 -17.86 -12.01
CA THR A 229 -67.95 -18.57 -12.19
C THR A 229 -69.07 -17.61 -11.81
N TYR A 230 -69.84 -17.15 -12.81
CA TYR A 230 -71.05 -16.35 -12.55
C TYR A 230 -72.13 -17.27 -11.99
N LEU A 231 -72.50 -17.08 -10.72
CA LEU A 231 -73.60 -17.80 -10.10
C LEU A 231 -74.91 -17.07 -10.43
N PRO A 232 -75.86 -17.69 -11.17
CA PRO A 232 -77.17 -17.11 -11.37
C PRO A 232 -77.95 -17.09 -10.05
N ALA A 233 -78.63 -15.97 -9.77
CA ALA A 233 -79.39 -15.78 -8.54
C ALA A 233 -80.53 -16.81 -8.43
N GLY A 234 -80.42 -17.72 -7.45
CA GLY A 234 -81.50 -18.67 -7.14
C GLY A 234 -81.09 -20.03 -6.58
N GLN A 235 -79.81 -20.39 -6.52
CA GLN A 235 -79.40 -21.71 -6.02
C GLN A 235 -78.67 -21.61 -4.67
N SER A 236 -79.38 -21.97 -3.60
CA SER A 236 -78.82 -22.22 -2.27
C SER A 236 -77.86 -23.40 -2.36
N VAL A 237 -76.62 -23.21 -1.95
CA VAL A 237 -75.64 -24.28 -1.74
C VAL A 237 -75.73 -24.72 -0.27
N LEU A 238 -75.91 -26.03 -0.07
CA LEU A 238 -75.71 -26.73 1.21
C LEU A 238 -74.21 -26.84 1.53
#